data_AF-A0A6P0YEK9-F1
#
_entry.id   AF-A0A6P0YEK9-F1
#
_cell.length_a   1.000
_cell.length_b   1.000
_cell.length_c   1.000
_cell.angle_alpha   90.00
_cell.angle_beta   90.00
_cell.angle_gamma   90.00
#
_symmetry.space_group_name_H-M   'P 1'
#
loop_
_entity.id
_entity.type
_entity.pdbx_description
1 polymer ?
#
loop_
_entity_poly.entity_id
_entity_poly.type
_entity_poly.pdbx_seq_one_letter_code
_entity_poly.pdbx_strand_id
1 'polypeptide(L)'
;MSRTEIKSTLEWKDIDWKAAEQNVFKLQKRIYNASKSGNVRLAHKLQKLLVKSWSARLIVARRVTQENKGKNTAGVDGRKSLPPSETLKLAQKLKLSHKSTPTKRVWIPKPGRKEQRPLGIPNILPRDTSE
;
A
#
# COMPACT_ATOMS: atom_id res chain seq x y z
N MET A 1 -15.84 -31.23 0.58
CA MET A 1 -14.76 -30.22 0.70
C MET A 1 -15.41 -28.87 0.98
N SER A 2 -15.68 -28.57 2.26
CA SER A 2 -16.31 -27.30 2.66
C SER A 2 -15.35 -26.15 2.39
N ARG A 3 -15.72 -25.25 1.48
CA ARG A 3 -15.04 -23.98 1.25
C ARG A 3 -15.16 -23.18 2.56
N THR A 4 -14.11 -23.16 3.36
CA THR A 4 -14.05 -22.33 4.56
C THR A 4 -14.05 -20.89 4.10
N GLU A 5 -15.24 -20.32 3.94
CA GLU A 5 -15.41 -18.88 3.81
C GLU A 5 -14.96 -18.29 5.14
N ILE A 6 -13.71 -17.84 5.18
CA ILE A 6 -13.23 -16.96 6.23
C ILE A 6 -14.03 -15.66 6.04
N LYS A 7 -15.24 -15.61 6.59
CA LYS A 7 -15.94 -14.36 6.90
C LYS A 7 -15.14 -13.71 8.02
N SER A 8 -14.00 -13.13 7.67
CA SER A 8 -13.26 -12.25 8.58
C SER A 8 -14.05 -10.95 8.65
N THR A 9 -15.07 -10.91 9.51
CA THR A 9 -15.61 -9.66 10.04
C THR A 9 -14.61 -9.07 11.04
N LEU A 10 -13.34 -8.94 10.64
CA LEU A 10 -12.38 -8.11 11.35
C LEU A 10 -12.76 -6.68 10.99
N GLU A 11 -13.41 -5.99 11.91
CA GLU A 11 -13.62 -4.56 11.77
C GLU A 11 -12.26 -3.87 11.82
N TRP A 12 -12.10 -2.75 11.09
CA TRP A 12 -10.84 -2.01 11.02
C TRP A 12 -10.27 -1.63 12.40
N LYS A 13 -11.18 -1.49 13.38
CA LYS A 13 -10.87 -1.15 14.78
C LYS A 13 -10.26 -2.32 15.55
N ASP A 14 -10.55 -3.56 15.16
CA ASP A 14 -10.12 -4.77 15.87
C ASP A 14 -8.75 -5.28 15.40
N ILE A 15 -8.16 -4.60 14.42
CA ILE A 15 -6.84 -4.96 13.88
C ILE A 15 -5.77 -4.62 14.93
N ASP A 16 -5.04 -5.65 15.37
CA ASP A 16 -3.81 -5.45 16.14
C ASP A 16 -2.70 -4.90 15.23
N TRP A 17 -2.64 -3.58 15.16
CA TRP A 17 -1.66 -2.83 14.38
C TRP A 17 -0.23 -3.12 14.83
N LYS A 18 0.00 -3.31 16.13
CA LYS A 18 1.33 -3.57 16.68
C LYS A 18 1.83 -4.94 16.22
N ALA A 19 0.98 -5.96 16.27
CA ALA A 19 1.32 -7.27 15.75
C ALA A 19 1.57 -7.24 14.23
N ALA A 20 0.74 -6.51 13.48
CA ALA A 20 0.93 -6.34 12.03
C ALA A 20 2.28 -5.69 11.70
N GLU A 21 2.64 -4.60 12.38
CA GLU A 21 3.92 -3.91 12.23
C GLU A 21 5.10 -4.79 12.60
N GLN A 22 5.04 -5.50 13.73
CA GLN A 22 6.10 -6.42 14.16
C GLN A 22 6.34 -7.53 13.13
N ASN A 23 5.28 -8.09 12.56
CA ASN A 23 5.39 -9.11 11.53
C ASN A 23 6.08 -8.59 10.25
N VAL A 24 5.70 -7.39 9.81
CA VAL A 24 6.34 -6.71 8.67
C VAL A 24 7.81 -6.41 8.96
N PHE A 25 8.11 -5.86 10.14
CA PHE A 25 9.46 -5.50 10.55
C PHE A 25 10.40 -6.71 10.61
N LYS A 26 9.94 -7.83 11.20
CA LYS A 26 10.70 -9.10 11.23
C LYS A 26 11.05 -9.57 9.82
N LEU A 27 10.09 -9.49 8.89
CA LEU A 27 10.32 -9.89 7.51
C LEU A 27 11.29 -8.95 6.78
N GLN A 28 11.16 -7.64 6.97
CA GLN A 28 12.10 -6.64 6.45
C GLN A 28 13.53 -6.88 6.97
N LYS A 29 13.70 -7.16 8.26
CA LYS A 29 15.01 -7.49 8.85
C LYS A 29 15.63 -8.75 8.22
N ARG A 30 14.81 -9.76 7.92
CA ARG A 30 15.27 -10.97 7.20
C ARG A 30 15.70 -10.66 5.77
N ILE A 31 14.96 -9.80 5.06
CA ILE A 31 15.33 -9.33 3.71
C ILE A 31 16.67 -8.59 3.78
N TYR A 32 16.84 -7.68 4.74
CA TYR A 32 18.08 -6.94 4.95
C TYR A 32 19.27 -7.89 5.18
N ASN A 33 19.14 -8.84 6.11
CA ASN A 33 20.20 -9.81 6.39
C ASN A 33 20.55 -10.67 5.16
N ALA A 34 19.55 -11.16 4.43
CA ALA A 34 19.76 -11.95 3.21
C ALA A 34 20.44 -11.14 2.09
N SER A 35 20.08 -9.86 1.95
CA SER A 35 20.73 -8.94 1.02
C SER A 35 22.18 -8.67 1.43
N LYS A 36 22.43 -8.43 2.72
CA LYS A 36 23.76 -8.17 3.27
C LYS A 36 24.71 -9.37 3.10
N SER A 37 24.19 -10.60 3.21
CA SER A 37 24.97 -11.82 3.02
C SER A 37 25.12 -12.23 1.54
N GLY A 38 24.69 -11.40 0.59
CA GLY A 38 24.75 -11.71 -0.84
C GLY A 38 23.77 -12.80 -1.32
N ASN A 39 22.84 -13.25 -0.47
CA ASN A 39 21.88 -14.30 -0.83
C ASN A 39 20.66 -13.70 -1.55
N VAL A 40 20.88 -13.32 -2.81
CA VAL A 40 19.88 -12.64 -3.67
C VAL A 40 18.63 -13.51 -3.86
N ARG A 41 18.78 -14.83 -4.04
CA ARG A 41 17.65 -15.76 -4.21
C ARG A 41 16.73 -15.75 -2.99
N LEU A 42 17.31 -15.79 -1.78
CA LEU A 42 16.54 -15.71 -0.53
C LEU A 42 15.89 -14.33 -0.36
N ALA A 43 16.61 -13.24 -0.65
CA ALA A 43 16.07 -11.88 -0.60
C ALA A 43 14.83 -11.75 -1.49
N HIS A 44 14.89 -12.21 -2.74
CA HIS A 44 13.74 -12.21 -3.66
C HIS A 44 12.57 -13.06 -3.16
N LYS A 45 12.84 -14.24 -2.57
CA LYS A 45 11.80 -15.09 -1.98
C LYS A 45 11.09 -14.38 -0.83
N LEU A 46 11.85 -13.72 0.05
CA LEU A 46 11.30 -12.98 1.19
C LEU A 46 10.56 -11.70 0.76
N GLN A 47 11.02 -11.00 -0.28
CA GLN A 47 10.29 -9.88 -0.88
C GLN A 47 8.94 -10.33 -1.45
N LYS A 48 8.89 -11.46 -2.18
CA LYS A 48 7.63 -12.06 -2.66
C LYS A 48 6.69 -12.42 -1.50
N LEU A 49 7.24 -12.93 -0.39
CA LEU A 49 6.47 -13.20 0.82
C LEU A 49 5.89 -11.90 1.42
N LEU A 50 6.68 -10.83 1.48
CA LEU A 50 6.27 -9.53 2.02
C LEU A 50 5.12 -8.94 1.23
N VAL A 51 5.21 -8.94 -0.10
CA VAL A 51 4.15 -8.41 -1.00
C VAL A 51 2.83 -9.18 -0.84
N LYS A 52 2.90 -10.49 -0.56
CA LYS A 52 1.71 -11.34 -0.35
C LYS A 52 1.14 -11.26 1.07
N SER A 53 1.91 -10.78 2.04
CA SER A 53 1.53 -10.75 3.45
C SER A 53 0.29 -9.89 3.70
N TRP A 54 -0.65 -10.41 4.49
CA TRP A 54 -1.84 -9.67 4.91
C TRP A 54 -1.48 -8.45 5.76
N SER A 55 -0.58 -8.63 6.74
CA SER A 55 -0.10 -7.56 7.61
C SER A 55 0.54 -6.42 6.80
N ALA A 56 1.31 -6.75 5.77
CA ALA A 56 1.91 -5.73 4.91
C ALA A 56 0.85 -4.94 4.13
N ARG A 57 -0.16 -5.62 3.58
CA ARG A 57 -1.26 -4.97 2.85
C ARG A 57 -2.09 -4.05 3.76
N LEU A 58 -2.35 -4.45 5.00
CA LEU A 58 -3.03 -3.63 5.99
C LEU A 58 -2.25 -2.34 6.33
N ILE A 59 -0.95 -2.46 6.61
CA ILE A 59 -0.10 -1.30 6.93
C ILE A 59 -0.02 -0.35 5.74
N VAL A 60 0.13 -0.86 4.52
CA VAL A 60 0.14 -0.02 3.31
C VAL A 60 -1.20 0.70 3.13
N ALA A 61 -2.33 0.00 3.27
CA ALA A 61 -3.65 0.60 3.13
C ALA A 61 -3.89 1.70 4.16
N ARG A 62 -3.52 1.48 5.43
CA ARG A 62 -3.58 2.49 6.50
C ARG A 62 -2.71 3.69 6.16
N ARG A 63 -1.46 3.47 5.77
CA ARG A 63 -0.51 4.54 5.48
C ARG A 63 -0.98 5.43 4.34
N VAL A 64 -1.44 4.83 3.24
CA VAL A 64 -1.94 5.56 2.06
C VAL A 64 -3.19 6.39 2.38
N THR A 65 -4.13 5.82 3.13
CA THR A 65 -5.44 6.45 3.37
C THR A 65 -5.46 7.39 4.57
N GLN A 66 -4.66 7.15 5.61
CA GLN A 66 -4.77 7.84 6.90
C GLN A 66 -3.51 8.61 7.32
N GLU A 67 -2.31 8.19 6.95
CA GLU A 67 -1.06 8.77 7.50
C GLU A 67 -0.33 9.69 6.53
N ASN A 68 -0.39 9.41 5.23
CA ASN A 68 0.31 10.20 4.22
C ASN A 68 -0.17 11.66 4.18
N LYS A 69 0.78 12.60 4.07
CA LYS A 69 0.49 14.05 4.00
C LYS A 69 -0.48 14.42 2.86
N GLY A 70 -0.40 13.70 1.74
CA GLY A 70 -1.27 13.89 0.57
C GLY A 70 -2.59 13.10 0.58
N LYS A 71 -2.98 12.48 1.71
CA LYS A 71 -4.18 11.62 1.79
C LYS A 71 -5.50 12.30 1.38
N ASN A 72 -5.56 13.62 1.49
CA ASN A 72 -6.73 14.43 1.14
C ASN A 72 -6.71 14.90 -0.34
N THR A 73 -5.69 14.54 -1.11
CA THR A 73 -5.52 14.96 -2.50
C THR A 73 -5.87 13.80 -3.42
N ALA A 74 -6.94 13.98 -4.20
CA ALA A 74 -7.37 12.96 -5.16
C ALA A 74 -6.52 12.98 -6.44
N GLY A 75 -6.32 11.77 -6.99
CA GLY A 75 -5.73 11.56 -8.30
C GLY A 75 -6.72 11.85 -9.43
N VAL A 76 -6.55 11.16 -10.56
CA VAL A 76 -7.49 11.22 -11.69
C VAL A 76 -8.81 10.53 -11.34
N ASP A 77 -8.77 9.56 -10.43
CA ASP A 77 -9.94 8.81 -9.93
C ASP A 77 -10.88 9.62 -9.03
N GLY A 78 -10.49 10.83 -8.60
CA GLY A 78 -11.32 11.68 -7.75
C GLY A 78 -11.48 11.19 -6.30
N ARG A 79 -10.85 10.08 -5.91
CA ARG A 79 -11.01 9.46 -4.58
C ARG A 79 -9.97 10.00 -3.60
N LYS A 80 -10.40 10.29 -2.37
CA LYS A 80 -9.57 10.77 -1.26
C LYS A 80 -10.17 10.30 0.07
N SER A 81 -9.34 10.20 1.11
CA SER A 81 -9.78 9.98 2.50
C SER A 81 -10.82 8.84 2.66
N LEU A 82 -10.43 7.63 2.26
CA LEU A 82 -11.33 6.46 2.30
C LEU A 82 -11.79 6.10 3.72
N PRO A 83 -13.07 5.72 3.93
CA PRO A 83 -13.53 5.23 5.22
C PRO A 83 -12.90 3.89 5.56
N PRO A 84 -12.83 3.51 6.86
CA PRO A 84 -12.20 2.27 7.32
C PRO A 84 -12.64 0.99 6.59
N SER A 85 -13.93 0.89 6.27
CA SER A 85 -14.50 -0.26 5.55
C SER A 85 -13.97 -0.36 4.11
N GLU A 86 -13.81 0.78 3.42
CA GLU A 86 -13.21 0.83 2.08
C GLU A 86 -11.70 0.60 2.13
N THR A 87 -11.02 1.08 3.16
CA THR A 87 -9.59 0.81 3.35
C THR A 87 -9.31 -0.67 3.58
N LEU A 88 -10.19 -1.38 4.29
CA LEU A 88 -10.09 -2.82 4.45
C LEU A 88 -10.30 -3.56 3.13
N LYS A 89 -11.32 -3.16 2.36
CA LYS A 89 -11.55 -3.68 0.99
C LYS A 89 -10.34 -3.41 0.08
N LEU A 90 -9.73 -2.23 0.18
CA LEU A 90 -8.49 -1.88 -0.52
C LEU A 90 -7.36 -2.85 -0.16
N ALA A 91 -7.15 -3.13 1.14
CA ALA A 91 -6.12 -4.07 1.57
C ALA A 91 -6.36 -5.50 1.04
N GLN A 92 -7.62 -5.94 0.97
CA GLN A 92 -7.98 -7.25 0.38
C GLN A 92 -7.70 -7.32 -1.11
N LYS A 93 -8.04 -6.24 -1.85
CA LYS A 93 -7.86 -6.15 -3.29
C LYS A 93 -6.41 -5.87 -3.71
N LEU A 94 -5.56 -5.37 -2.81
CA LEU A 94 -4.20 -4.96 -3.14
C LEU A 94 -3.40 -6.15 -3.69
N LYS A 95 -3.08 -6.08 -4.98
CA LYS A 95 -2.27 -7.04 -5.72
C LYS A 95 -1.22 -6.28 -6.52
N LEU A 96 -0.01 -6.84 -6.58
CA LEU A 96 1.03 -6.29 -7.44
C LEU A 96 0.65 -6.62 -8.90
N SER A 97 0.27 -5.58 -9.66
CA SER A 97 -0.02 -5.67 -11.09
C SER A 97 1.03 -4.88 -11.88
N HIS A 98 1.30 -5.31 -13.11
CA HIS A 98 2.21 -4.61 -14.02
C HIS A 98 1.57 -3.38 -14.68
N LYS A 99 0.26 -3.18 -14.54
CA LYS A 99 -0.48 -2.05 -15.11
C LYS A 99 -0.63 -0.92 -14.08
N SER A 100 -0.17 0.29 -14.43
CA SER A 100 -0.33 1.50 -13.62
C SER A 100 -1.46 2.38 -14.15
N THR A 101 -2.07 3.17 -13.27
CA THR A 101 -3.04 4.21 -13.66
C THR A 101 -2.32 5.49 -14.04
N PRO A 102 -2.89 6.32 -14.94
CA PRO A 102 -2.38 7.66 -15.18
C PRO A 102 -2.36 8.48 -13.90
N THR A 103 -1.39 9.40 -13.82
CA THR A 103 -1.16 10.24 -12.63
C THR A 103 -1.64 11.66 -12.92
N LYS A 104 -2.31 12.30 -11.96
CA LYS A 104 -2.74 13.69 -12.09
C LYS A 104 -1.55 14.64 -11.95
N ARG A 105 -1.29 15.46 -12.97
CA ARG A 105 -0.21 16.47 -12.95
C ARG A 105 -0.72 17.77 -12.33
N VAL A 106 0.00 18.25 -11.32
CA VAL A 106 -0.26 19.54 -10.65
C VAL A 106 1.03 20.32 -10.55
N TRP A 107 0.99 21.60 -10.90
CA TRP A 107 2.13 22.50 -10.74
C TRP A 107 2.13 23.11 -9.34
N ILE A 108 3.27 23.07 -8.67
CA ILE A 108 3.46 23.60 -7.31
C ILE A 108 4.56 24.65 -7.35
N PRO A 109 4.37 25.85 -6.76
CA PRO A 109 5.42 26.86 -6.71
C PRO A 109 6.64 26.37 -5.92
N LYS A 110 7.85 26.72 -6.38
CA LYS A 110 9.06 26.52 -5.58
C LYS A 110 9.12 27.62 -4.50
N PRO A 111 9.45 27.27 -3.24
CA PRO A 111 9.59 28.28 -2.20
C PRO A 111 10.69 29.29 -2.60
N GLY A 112 10.36 30.59 -2.56
CA GLY A 112 11.30 31.67 -2.85
C GLY A 112 11.69 31.85 -4.33
N ARG A 113 11.05 31.18 -5.29
CA ARG A 113 11.29 31.37 -6.73
C ARG A 113 9.98 31.48 -7.51
N LYS A 114 10.01 32.15 -8.68
CA LYS A 114 8.86 32.24 -9.61
C LYS A 114 8.58 30.92 -10.36
N GLU A 115 9.55 30.02 -10.38
CA GLU A 115 9.45 28.72 -11.06
C GLU A 115 8.47 27.78 -10.35
N GLN A 116 7.79 26.94 -11.13
CA GLN A 116 6.94 25.85 -10.63
C GLN A 116 7.64 24.50 -10.83
N ARG A 117 7.31 23.53 -9.97
CA ARG A 117 7.71 22.12 -10.12
C ARG A 117 6.47 21.25 -10.40
N PRO A 118 6.55 20.28 -11.32
CA PRO A 118 5.46 19.36 -11.55
C PRO A 118 5.41 18.31 -10.43
N LEU A 119 4.23 18.07 -9.87
CA LEU A 119 3.93 16.94 -8.99
C LEU A 119 2.99 15.97 -9.71
N GLY A 120 3.29 14.68 -9.60
CA GLY A 120 2.36 13.62 -10.00
C GLY A 120 1.61 13.09 -8.78
N ILE A 121 0.29 13.24 -8.75
CA ILE A 121 -0.59 12.67 -7.72
C ILE A 121 -1.19 11.36 -8.25
N PRO A 122 -0.80 10.20 -7.70
CA PRO A 122 -1.33 8.91 -8.12
C PRO A 122 -2.75 8.70 -7.58
N ASN A 123 -3.45 7.74 -8.17
CA ASN A 123 -4.72 7.24 -7.64
C ASN A 123 -4.48 6.43 -6.36
N ILE A 124 -5.43 6.48 -5.42
CA ILE A 124 -5.35 5.69 -4.18
C ILE A 124 -5.58 4.21 -4.48
N LEU A 125 -6.49 3.94 -5.42
CA LEU A 125 -6.81 2.59 -5.85
C LEU A 125 -6.01 2.22 -7.10
N PRO A 126 -5.41 1.02 -7.14
CA PRO A 126 -4.86 0.49 -8.37
C PRO A 126 -5.98 0.26 -9.39
N ARG A 127 -5.62 0.22 -10.68
CA ARG A 127 -6.56 -0.15 -11.76
C ARG A 127 -7.11 -1.54 -11.44
N ASP A 128 -8.41 -1.65 -11.16
CA ASP A 128 -9.09 -2.94 -11.09
C ASP A 128 -8.98 -3.55 -12.51
N THR A 129 -8.23 -4.64 -12.66
CA THR A 129 -8.23 -5.45 -13.89
C THR A 129 -9.46 -6.34 -13.86
N SER A 130 -10.62 -5.72 -14.02
CA SER A 130 -11.89 -6.38 -14.33
C SER A 130 -12.31 -5.92 -15.72
N GLU A 131 -11.51 -6.33 -16.70
CA GLU A 131 -11.81 -6.34 -18.14
C GLU A 131 -11.46 -7.75 -18.63
#